data_AF-A0A5K0V7G6-F1
#
_entry.id   AF-A0A5K0V7G6-F1
#
_cell.length_a   1.000
_cell.length_b   1.000
_cell.length_c   1.000
_cell.angle_alpha   90.00
_cell.angle_beta   90.00
_cell.angle_gamma   90.00
#
_symmetry.space_group_name_H-M   'P 1'
#
loop_
_entity.id
_entity.type
_entity.pdbx_description
1 polymer ?
#
loop_
_entity_poly.entity_id
_entity_poly.type
_entity_poly.pdbx_seq_one_letter_code
_entity_poly.pdbx_strand_id
1 'polypeptide(L)'
;LIPIWWRWYYWLSPVAWTLYGLITSQVGDLVSPIAVPGQGTTTVKQFLNDSLGYKESFLGAVAGVHVAFVVLFLGIFAFAIRHLNFQK
;
A
#
# COMPACT_ATOMS: atom_id res chain seq x y z
N LEU A 1 1.19 17.72 -4.07
CA LEU A 1 0.29 16.85 -4.87
C LEU A 1 1.11 16.21 -5.98
N ILE A 2 1.07 14.87 -6.11
CA ILE A 2 1.79 14.13 -7.16
C ILE A 2 1.08 14.36 -8.51
N PRO A 3 1.78 14.75 -9.60
CA PRO A 3 1.15 14.88 -10.91
C PRO A 3 0.49 13.57 -11.35
N ILE A 4 -0.63 13.65 -12.07
CA ILE A 4 -1.45 12.48 -12.43
C ILE A 4 -0.60 11.41 -13.15
N TRP A 5 0.27 11.84 -14.06
CA TRP A 5 1.18 10.98 -14.83
C TRP A 5 2.23 10.25 -13.99
N TRP A 6 2.51 10.70 -12.77
CA TRP A 6 3.47 10.06 -11.85
C TRP A 6 2.78 9.17 -10.82
N ARG A 7 1.44 9.20 -10.75
CA ARG A 7 0.68 8.51 -9.71
C ARG A 7 0.73 6.99 -9.84
N TRP A 8 0.93 6.45 -11.04
CA TRP A 8 1.09 4.99 -11.22
C TRP A 8 2.38 4.46 -10.56
N TYR A 9 3.45 5.26 -10.54
CA TYR A 9 4.71 4.86 -9.93
C TYR A 9 4.59 4.63 -8.42
N TYR A 10 3.74 5.42 -7.75
CA TYR A 10 3.39 5.19 -6.35
C TYR A 10 2.87 3.76 -6.12
N TRP A 11 2.03 3.25 -7.03
CA TRP A 11 1.46 1.90 -6.94
C TRP A 11 2.42 0.77 -7.33
N LEU A 12 3.61 1.08 -7.85
CA LEU A 12 4.68 0.08 -8.02
C LEU A 12 5.59 -0.05 -6.78
N SER A 13 5.49 0.88 -5.83
CA SER A 13 6.33 0.86 -4.64
C SER A 13 5.78 -0.12 -3.60
N PRO A 14 6.52 -1.19 -3.23
CA PRO A 14 6.06 -2.10 -2.17
C PRO A 14 5.87 -1.39 -0.83
N VAL A 15 6.67 -0.35 -0.54
CA VAL A 15 6.56 0.46 0.68
C VAL A 15 5.22 1.19 0.76
N ALA A 16 4.70 1.70 -0.36
CA ALA A 16 3.40 2.36 -0.40
C ALA A 16 2.27 1.39 -0.01
N TRP A 17 2.32 0.17 -0.55
CA TRP A 17 1.38 -0.90 -0.20
C TRP A 17 1.53 -1.33 1.26
N THR A 18 2.75 -1.41 1.78
CA THR A 18 3.00 -1.75 3.20
C THR A 18 2.42 -0.69 4.13
N LEU A 19 2.62 0.61 3.87
CA LEU A 19 2.04 1.68 4.67
C LEU A 19 0.51 1.68 4.63
N TYR A 20 -0.07 1.44 3.45
CA TYR A 20 -1.52 1.27 3.31
C TYR A 20 -1.99 0.13 4.22
N GLY A 21 -1.39 -1.06 4.07
CA GLY A 21 -1.77 -2.25 4.83
C GLY A 21 -1.62 -2.05 6.33
N LEU A 22 -0.47 -1.55 6.78
CA LEU A 22 -0.19 -1.31 8.19
C LEU A 22 -1.16 -0.32 8.82
N ILE A 23 -1.43 0.81 8.17
CA ILE A 23 -2.33 1.83 8.74
C ILE A 23 -3.77 1.29 8.76
N THR A 24 -4.23 0.70 7.67
CA THR A 24 -5.61 0.21 7.58
C THR A 24 -5.88 -1.02 8.45
N SER A 25 -4.90 -1.89 8.66
CA SER A 25 -5.07 -3.06 9.53
C SER A 25 -5.15 -2.70 11.01
N GLN A 26 -4.47 -1.61 11.41
CA GLN A 26 -4.40 -1.23 12.82
C GLN A 26 -5.58 -0.34 13.24
N VAL A 27 -6.02 0.57 12.36
CA VAL A 27 -6.96 1.63 12.73
C VAL A 27 -8.03 1.90 11.67
N GLY A 28 -8.08 1.11 10.59
CA GLY A 28 -8.97 1.36 9.45
C GLY A 28 -10.45 1.11 9.71
N ASP A 29 -10.79 0.39 10.77
CA ASP A 29 -12.15 0.08 11.21
C ASP A 29 -12.63 0.93 12.39
N LEU A 30 -11.76 1.80 12.94
CA LEU A 30 -12.10 2.64 14.09
C LEU A 30 -13.14 3.71 13.71
N VAL A 31 -14.33 3.56 14.27
CA VAL A 31 -15.48 4.48 14.13
C VAL A 31 -15.63 5.44 15.31
N SER A 32 -14.71 5.42 16.27
CA SER A 32 -14.72 6.38 17.38
C SER A 32 -14.52 7.82 16.87
N PRO A 33 -15.25 8.80 17.42
CA PRO A 33 -15.08 10.20 17.03
C PRO A 33 -13.68 10.72 17.42
N ILE A 34 -13.04 11.43 16.50
CA ILE A 34 -11.79 12.15 16.67
C ILE A 34 -11.96 13.61 16.24
N ALA A 35 -11.25 14.53 16.91
CA ALA A 35 -11.18 15.93 16.51
C ALA A 35 -10.00 16.13 15.57
N VAL A 36 -10.25 16.58 14.34
CA VAL A 36 -9.23 16.88 13.34
C VAL A 36 -9.13 18.40 13.18
N PRO A 37 -7.96 19.01 13.44
CA PRO A 37 -7.76 20.44 13.25
C PRO A 37 -8.14 20.88 11.82
N GLY A 38 -9.04 21.86 11.70
CA GLY A 38 -9.51 22.38 10.42
C GLY A 38 -10.58 21.54 9.69
N GLN A 39 -10.93 20.34 10.18
CA GLN A 39 -12.00 19.50 9.60
C GLN A 39 -13.14 19.19 10.58
N GLY A 40 -12.99 19.48 11.88
CA GLY A 40 -14.02 19.20 12.88
C GLY A 40 -13.97 17.76 13.39
N THR A 41 -15.12 17.22 13.80
CA THR A 41 -15.22 15.86 14.34
C THR A 41 -15.52 14.85 13.24
N THR A 42 -14.70 13.81 13.11
CA THR A 42 -14.88 12.70 12.15
C THR A 42 -14.46 11.39 12.79
N THR A 43 -14.52 10.26 12.06
CA THR A 43 -13.94 8.98 12.52
C THR A 43 -12.57 8.76 11.88
N VAL A 44 -11.73 7.92 12.49
CA VAL A 44 -10.42 7.56 11.90
C VAL A 44 -10.62 6.92 10.52
N LYS A 45 -11.57 5.98 10.41
CA LYS A 45 -11.94 5.34 9.14
C LYS A 45 -12.26 6.36 8.03
N GLN A 46 -13.06 7.37 8.36
CA GLN A 46 -13.52 8.36 7.41
C GLN A 46 -12.41 9.34 7.04
N PHE A 47 -11.60 9.76 8.01
CA PHE A 47 -10.39 10.55 7.76
C PHE A 47 -9.40 9.82 6.83
N LEU A 48 -9.12 8.55 7.08
CA LEU A 48 -8.24 7.73 6.24
C LEU A 48 -8.74 7.62 4.81
N ASN A 49 -10.04 7.42 4.61
CA ASN A 49 -10.64 7.34 3.29
C ASN A 49 -10.61 8.69 2.56
N ASP A 50 -11.09 9.75 3.21
CA ASP A 50 -11.32 11.05 2.56
C ASP A 50 -10.01 11.83 2.35
N SER A 51 -9.05 11.71 3.30
CA SER A 51 -7.78 12.45 3.23
C SER A 51 -6.64 11.64 2.60
N LEU A 52 -6.60 10.32 2.79
CA LEU A 52 -5.49 9.46 2.32
C LEU A 52 -5.92 8.43 1.25
N GLY A 53 -7.22 8.24 1.02
CA GLY A 53 -7.73 7.22 0.10
C GLY A 53 -7.63 5.79 0.64
N TYR A 54 -7.40 5.64 1.94
CA TYR A 54 -7.18 4.34 2.60
C TYR A 54 -8.51 3.74 3.06
N LYS A 55 -8.82 2.57 2.53
CA LYS A 55 -10.04 1.80 2.76
C LYS A 55 -9.69 0.44 3.37
N GLU A 56 -10.27 0.15 4.53
CA GLU A 56 -10.13 -1.13 5.22
C GLU A 56 -10.60 -2.32 4.35
N SER A 57 -11.67 -2.15 3.58
CA SER A 57 -12.15 -3.17 2.62
C SER A 57 -11.14 -3.55 1.53
N PHE A 58 -10.07 -2.77 1.34
CA PHE A 58 -9.02 -3.05 0.37
C PHE A 58 -7.87 -3.89 0.94
N LEU A 59 -7.89 -4.22 2.24
CA LEU A 59 -6.84 -5.01 2.90
C LEU A 59 -6.55 -6.34 2.20
N GLY A 60 -7.59 -7.03 1.70
CA GLY A 60 -7.43 -8.26 0.93
C GLY A 60 -6.63 -8.05 -0.37
N ALA A 61 -6.87 -6.93 -1.08
CA ALA A 61 -6.10 -6.58 -2.27
C ALA A 61 -4.65 -6.21 -1.92
N VAL A 62 -4.44 -5.48 -0.83
CA VAL A 62 -3.09 -5.15 -0.32
C VAL A 62 -2.30 -6.42 -0.04
N ALA A 63 -2.90 -7.41 0.61
CA ALA A 63 -2.26 -8.70 0.86
C ALA A 63 -1.90 -9.43 -0.45
N GLY A 64 -2.82 -9.47 -1.41
CA GLY A 64 -2.59 -10.06 -2.73
C GLY A 64 -1.43 -9.40 -3.49
N VAL A 65 -1.31 -8.08 -3.44
CA VAL A 65 -0.21 -7.34 -4.07
C VAL A 65 1.14 -7.68 -3.43
N HIS A 66 1.21 -7.85 -2.11
CA HIS A 66 2.45 -8.27 -1.46
C HIS A 66 2.88 -9.67 -1.92
N VAL A 67 1.93 -10.62 -2.01
CA VAL A 67 2.22 -11.96 -2.56
C VAL A 67 2.72 -11.87 -4.00
N ALA A 68 2.09 -11.04 -4.83
CA ALA A 68 2.53 -10.82 -6.21
C ALA A 68 3.96 -10.28 -6.29
N PHE A 69 4.32 -9.31 -5.45
CA PHE A 69 5.70 -8.79 -5.38
C PHE A 69 6.70 -9.87 -4.98
N VAL A 70 6.38 -10.69 -3.97
CA VAL A 70 7.24 -11.80 -3.54
C VAL A 70 7.49 -12.77 -4.71
N VAL A 71 6.43 -13.21 -5.38
CA VAL A 71 6.54 -14.12 -6.54
C VAL A 71 7.33 -13.47 -7.67
N LEU A 72 7.08 -12.19 -7.98
CA LEU A 72 7.80 -11.44 -9.01
C LEU A 72 9.29 -11.37 -8.72
N PHE A 73 9.68 -10.94 -7.52
CA PHE A 73 11.10 -10.82 -7.16
C PHE A 73 11.80 -12.16 -7.11
N LEU A 74 11.14 -13.21 -6.61
CA LEU A 74 11.68 -14.58 -6.67
C LEU A 74 11.86 -15.05 -8.11
N GLY A 75 10.90 -14.76 -8.99
CA GLY A 75 10.97 -15.10 -10.42
C GLY A 75 12.13 -14.37 -11.12
N ILE A 76 12.26 -13.06 -10.89
CA ILE A 76 13.37 -12.25 -11.41
C ILE A 76 14.71 -12.79 -10.90
N PHE A 77 14.81 -13.08 -9.60
CA PHE A 77 16.01 -13.63 -8.99
C PHE A 77 16.40 -14.99 -9.59
N ALA A 78 15.45 -15.92 -9.71
CA ALA A 78 15.70 -17.23 -10.31
C ALA A 78 16.10 -17.12 -11.80
N PHE A 79 15.45 -16.23 -12.56
CA PHE A 79 15.81 -15.97 -13.95
C PHE A 79 17.21 -15.36 -14.08
N ALA A 80 17.53 -14.37 -13.25
CA ALA A 80 18.83 -13.70 -13.23
C ALA A 80 19.94 -14.69 -12.88
N ILE A 81 19.77 -15.53 -11.84
CA ILE A 81 20.75 -16.57 -11.52
C ILE A 81 20.92 -17.55 -12.68
N ARG A 82 19.86 -17.93 -13.40
CA ARG A 82 20.00 -18.89 -14.51
C ARG A 82 20.75 -18.32 -15.71
N HIS A 83 20.52 -17.06 -16.07
CA HIS A 83 20.98 -16.48 -17.34
C HIS A 83 22.16 -15.51 -17.18
N LEU A 84 22.26 -14.85 -16.04
CA LEU A 84 23.32 -13.90 -15.71
C LEU A 84 24.37 -14.52 -14.78
N ASN A 85 24.40 -15.85 -14.64
CA ASN A 85 25.48 -16.51 -13.91
C ASN A 85 26.78 -16.35 -14.68
N PHE A 86 27.58 -15.37 -14.30
CA PHE A 86 28.93 -15.19 -14.82
C PHE A 86 29.94 -16.12 -14.12
N GLN A 87 29.50 -16.91 -13.15
CA GLN A 87 30.28 -18.03 -12.61
C GLN A 87 30.16 -19.24 -13.54
N LYS A 88 30.99 -19.24 -14.60
CA LYS A 88 31.49 -20.47 -15.21
C LYS A 88 32.62 -21.03 -14.38
#